data_AF-A0A9E2FFZ6-F1
#
_entry.id   AF-A0A9E2FFZ6-F1
#
_cell.length_a   1.000
_cell.length_b   1.000
_cell.length_c   1.000
_cell.angle_alpha   90.00
_cell.angle_beta   90.00
_cell.angle_gamma   90.00
#
_symmetry.space_group_name_H-M   'P 1'
#
loop_
_entity.id
_entity.type
_entity.pdbx_description
1 polymer ?
#
loop_
_entity_poly.entity_id
_entity_poly.type
_entity_poly.pdbx_seq_one_letter_code
_entity_poly.pdbx_strand_id
1 'polypeptide(L)'
;MEKRSKATQIYGYAICLVAVITFIICLAALVSAVFNLTDPIKSRSLYNREKSPSLASFENYKMDLTLALKEGQQLPDDPTLERMFEAAKTDIMQSVQFQARRDISVDIIIILVAILLFFTHWRWMRRLIRAEAD
;
A
#
# COMPACT_ATOMS: atom_id res chain seq x y z
N MET A 1 -10.39 -21.17 -40.38
CA MET A 1 -9.35 -21.08 -39.32
C MET A 1 -9.13 -19.64 -38.83
N GLU A 2 -9.40 -18.61 -39.65
CA GLU A 2 -9.28 -17.18 -39.29
C GLU A 2 -10.04 -16.74 -38.02
N LYS A 3 -11.23 -17.29 -37.73
CA LYS A 3 -11.98 -16.90 -36.52
C LYS A 3 -11.29 -17.33 -35.22
N ARG A 4 -10.59 -18.47 -35.21
CA ARG A 4 -9.86 -18.95 -34.02
C ARG A 4 -8.62 -18.10 -33.75
N SER A 5 -7.97 -17.58 -34.79
CA SER A 5 -6.79 -16.74 -34.61
C SER A 5 -7.15 -15.32 -34.15
N LYS A 6 -8.23 -14.73 -34.67
CA LYS A 6 -8.79 -13.46 -34.15
C LYS A 6 -9.20 -13.55 -32.68
N ALA A 7 -9.85 -14.65 -32.26
CA ALA A 7 -10.20 -14.85 -30.85
C ALA A 7 -8.96 -14.95 -29.94
N THR A 8 -7.91 -15.60 -30.42
CA THR A 8 -6.63 -15.74 -29.70
C THR A 8 -5.90 -14.40 -29.59
N GLN A 9 -5.94 -13.57 -30.64
CA GLN A 9 -5.38 -12.22 -30.64
C GLN A 9 -6.09 -11.30 -29.65
N ILE A 10 -7.43 -11.29 -29.66
CA ILE A 10 -8.22 -10.48 -28.72
C ILE A 10 -7.89 -10.85 -27.27
N TYR A 11 -7.78 -12.14 -26.96
CA TYR A 11 -7.39 -12.60 -25.63
C TYR A 11 -5.98 -12.13 -25.23
N GLY A 12 -5.01 -12.23 -26.13
CA GLY A 12 -3.65 -11.73 -25.90
C GLY A 12 -3.60 -10.23 -25.63
N TYR A 13 -4.34 -9.43 -26.39
CA TYR A 13 -4.43 -7.98 -26.15
C TYR A 13 -5.18 -7.63 -24.87
N ALA A 14 -6.23 -8.37 -24.50
CA ALA A 14 -6.95 -8.17 -23.25
C ALA A 14 -6.04 -8.37 -22.03
N ILE A 15 -5.20 -9.43 -22.04
CA ILE A 15 -4.23 -9.66 -20.96
C ILE A 15 -3.17 -8.56 -20.92
N CYS A 16 -2.66 -8.13 -22.07
CA CYS A 16 -1.72 -7.03 -22.13
C CYS A 16 -2.32 -5.75 -21.53
N LEU A 17 -3.59 -5.45 -21.82
CA LEU A 17 -4.29 -4.29 -21.29
C LEU A 17 -4.47 -4.38 -19.77
N VAL A 18 -4.91 -5.53 -19.26
CA VAL A 18 -5.05 -5.75 -17.80
C VAL A 18 -3.69 -5.60 -17.11
N ALA A 19 -2.62 -6.19 -17.68
CA ALA A 19 -1.27 -6.08 -17.12
C ALA A 19 -0.79 -4.62 -17.03
N VAL A 20 -1.07 -3.80 -18.06
CA VAL A 20 -0.74 -2.38 -18.06
C VAL A 20 -1.53 -1.61 -17.00
N ILE A 21 -2.83 -1.86 -16.88
CA ILE A 21 -3.67 -1.20 -15.87
C ILE A 21 -3.19 -1.57 -14.46
N THR A 22 -2.95 -2.85 -14.20
CA THR A 22 -2.41 -3.31 -12.91
C THR A 22 -1.05 -2.68 -12.62
N PHE A 23 -0.16 -2.61 -13.61
CA PHE A 23 1.14 -1.96 -13.45
C PHE A 23 1.01 -0.49 -13.05
N ILE A 24 0.11 0.28 -13.66
CA ILE A 24 -0.12 1.69 -13.32
C ILE A 24 -0.65 1.83 -11.88
N ILE A 25 -1.59 0.98 -11.48
CA ILE A 25 -2.15 0.99 -10.12
C ILE A 25 -1.06 0.67 -9.09
N CYS A 26 -0.27 -0.38 -9.32
CA CYS A 26 0.83 -0.75 -8.42
C CYS A 26 1.94 0.30 -8.40
N LEU A 27 2.20 0.99 -9.50
CA LEU A 27 3.17 2.08 -9.52
C LEU A 27 2.71 3.25 -8.65
N ALA A 28 1.42 3.61 -8.71
CA ALA A 28 0.86 4.62 -7.82
C ALA A 28 0.93 4.20 -6.35
N ALA A 29 0.59 2.94 -6.05
CA ALA A 29 0.68 2.37 -4.71
C ALA A 29 2.13 2.39 -4.17
N LEU A 30 3.10 2.01 -5.00
CA LEU A 30 4.52 2.03 -4.66
C LEU A 30 4.99 3.45 -4.32
N VAL A 31 4.59 4.46 -5.11
CA VAL A 31 4.92 5.86 -4.85
C VAL A 31 4.34 6.29 -3.49
N SER A 32 3.07 5.96 -3.22
CA SER A 32 2.47 6.22 -1.91
C SER A 32 3.20 5.52 -0.77
N ALA A 33 3.63 4.27 -0.95
CA ALA A 33 4.36 3.51 0.05
C ALA A 33 5.76 4.10 0.33
N VAL A 34 6.44 4.63 -0.70
CA VAL A 34 7.71 5.36 -0.55
C VAL A 34 7.50 6.66 0.24
N PHE A 35 6.45 7.44 -0.08
CA PHE A 35 6.13 8.65 0.70
C PHE A 35 5.81 8.34 2.16
N ASN A 36 5.09 7.25 2.43
CA ASN A 36 4.80 6.79 3.79
C ASN A 36 6.06 6.39 4.57
N LEU A 37 7.11 5.95 3.87
CA LEU A 37 8.39 5.56 4.47
C LEU A 37 9.24 6.80 4.81
N THR A 38 9.17 7.87 4.01
CA THR A 38 9.87 9.14 4.26
C THR A 38 9.24 9.93 5.42
N ASP A 39 7.92 9.85 5.60
CA ASP A 39 7.20 10.64 6.60
C ASP A 39 6.24 9.76 7.46
N PRO A 40 6.79 8.87 8.31
CA PRO A 40 6.01 7.84 9.01
C PRO A 40 5.00 8.40 10.04
N ILE A 41 5.23 9.62 10.54
CA ILE A 41 4.36 10.26 11.52
C ILE A 41 3.11 10.87 10.85
N LYS A 42 3.23 11.37 9.62
CA LYS A 42 2.09 11.91 8.86
C LYS A 42 1.23 10.83 8.20
N SER A 43 1.82 9.72 7.77
CA SER A 43 1.11 8.66 7.05
C SER A 43 -0.02 8.02 7.88
N ARG A 44 0.19 7.83 9.19
CA ARG A 44 -0.85 7.32 10.10
C ARG A 44 -1.93 8.35 10.42
N SER A 45 -1.59 9.65 10.41
CA SER A 45 -2.54 10.74 10.67
C SER A 45 -3.65 10.84 9.61
N LEU A 46 -3.42 10.35 8.38
CA LEU A 46 -4.40 10.44 7.30
C LEU A 46 -5.37 9.25 7.25
N TYR A 47 -4.90 8.05 7.61
CA TYR A 47 -5.70 6.82 7.47
C TYR A 47 -6.40 6.35 8.77
N ASN A 48 -5.92 6.77 9.95
CA ASN A 48 -6.37 6.21 11.25
C ASN A 48 -6.73 7.27 12.29
N ARG A 49 -7.16 8.46 11.85
CA ARG A 49 -7.46 9.61 12.72
C ARG A 49 -8.63 9.38 13.68
N GLU A 50 -9.52 8.42 13.41
CA GLU A 50 -10.70 8.16 14.23
C GLU A 50 -10.48 7.23 15.44
N LYS A 51 -9.36 6.49 15.50
CA LYS A 51 -9.18 5.44 16.53
C LYS A 51 -7.89 5.52 17.34
N SER A 52 -6.95 6.39 16.98
CA SER A 52 -5.67 6.51 17.69
C SER A 52 -5.51 7.92 18.28
N PRO A 53 -5.16 8.06 19.57
CA PRO A 53 -4.90 9.35 20.16
C PRO A 53 -3.73 10.04 19.44
N SER A 54 -3.84 11.35 19.27
CA SER A 54 -2.89 12.20 18.56
C SER A 54 -1.55 12.22 19.31
N LEU A 55 -0.55 11.59 18.72
CA LEU A 55 0.83 11.62 19.23
C LEU A 55 1.62 12.87 18.78
N ALA A 56 0.93 13.88 18.21
CA ALA A 56 1.57 15.12 17.76
C ALA A 56 2.18 15.92 18.93
N SER A 57 1.62 15.79 20.13
CA SER A 57 2.16 16.33 21.38
C SER A 57 1.66 15.51 22.56
N PHE A 58 2.38 15.56 23.68
CA PHE A 58 1.95 14.90 24.92
C PHE A 58 0.60 15.46 25.41
N GLU A 59 0.39 16.77 25.27
CA GLU A 59 -0.88 17.43 25.61
C GLU A 59 -2.06 16.91 24.79
N ASN A 60 -1.87 16.68 23.48
CA ASN A 60 -2.91 16.10 22.63
C ASN A 60 -3.21 14.66 23.02
N TYR A 61 -2.17 13.89 23.35
CA TYR A 61 -2.33 12.51 23.82
C TYR A 61 -3.09 12.43 25.15
N LYS A 62 -2.76 13.33 26.10
CA LYS A 62 -3.45 13.46 27.38
C LYS A 62 -4.91 13.87 27.17
N MET A 63 -5.16 14.86 26.31
CA MET A 63 -6.51 15.32 25.96
C MET A 63 -7.35 14.20 25.34
N ASP A 64 -6.82 13.47 24.36
CA ASP A 64 -7.54 12.36 23.72
C ASP A 64 -7.81 11.20 24.68
N LEU A 65 -6.89 10.89 25.60
CA LEU A 65 -7.12 9.92 26.67
C LEU A 65 -8.22 10.37 27.62
N THR A 66 -8.24 11.65 28.01
CA THR A 66 -9.30 12.18 28.88
C THR A 66 -10.67 12.16 28.19
N LEU A 67 -10.72 12.34 26.87
CA LEU A 67 -11.94 12.22 26.09
C LEU A 67 -12.38 10.76 25.88
N ALA A 68 -11.42 9.83 25.83
CA ALA A 68 -11.68 8.40 25.65
C ALA A 68 -12.05 7.67 26.97
N LEU A 69 -11.71 8.24 28.13
CA LEU A 69 -12.08 7.70 29.43
C LEU A 69 -13.57 7.92 29.71
N LYS A 70 -14.27 6.87 30.13
CA LYS A 70 -15.66 6.98 30.60
C LYS A 70 -15.69 7.59 32.01
N GLU A 71 -16.79 8.27 32.34
CA GLU A 71 -17.00 8.88 33.66
C GLU A 71 -16.71 7.89 34.80
N GLY A 72 -15.79 8.27 35.70
CA GLY A 72 -15.38 7.47 36.87
C GLY A 72 -14.06 6.73 36.73
N GLN A 73 -13.39 6.79 35.57
CA GLN A 73 -12.11 6.13 35.36
C GLN A 73 -10.94 7.09 35.62
N GLN A 74 -10.10 6.76 36.59
CA GLN A 74 -9.02 7.63 37.05
C GLN A 74 -7.87 7.62 36.04
N LEU A 75 -7.43 8.80 35.62
CA LEU A 75 -6.28 8.97 34.72
C LEU A 75 -5.02 8.45 35.43
N PRO A 76 -4.17 7.63 34.79
CA PRO A 76 -2.88 7.23 35.34
C PRO A 76 -2.02 8.44 35.71
N ASP A 77 -1.11 8.27 36.68
CA ASP A 77 -0.19 9.32 37.09
C ASP A 77 0.62 9.89 35.90
N ASP A 78 0.91 11.19 35.92
CA ASP A 78 1.67 11.88 34.86
C ASP A 78 2.98 11.17 34.43
N PRO A 79 3.85 10.67 35.33
CA PRO A 79 5.04 9.91 34.91
C PRO A 79 4.71 8.57 34.23
N THR A 80 3.54 7.99 34.50
CA THR A 80 3.05 6.78 33.82
C THR A 80 2.50 7.13 32.44
N LEU A 81 1.79 8.26 32.31
CA LEU A 81 1.31 8.77 31.02
C LEU A 81 2.47 9.08 30.07
N GLU A 82 3.55 9.70 30.55
CA GLU A 82 4.74 9.97 29.72
C GLU A 82 5.35 8.67 29.18
N ARG A 83 5.46 7.64 30.03
CA ARG A 83 5.96 6.33 29.60
C ARG A 83 5.03 5.68 28.58
N MET A 84 3.72 5.77 28.78
CA MET A 84 2.73 5.26 27.82
C MET A 84 2.79 6.01 26.49
N PHE A 85 3.01 7.32 26.51
CA PHE A 85 3.20 8.15 25.32
C PHE A 85 4.45 7.77 24.53
N GLU A 86 5.60 7.61 25.21
CA GLU A 86 6.85 7.21 24.55
C GLU A 86 6.80 5.76 24.04
N ALA A 87 6.16 4.84 24.78
CA ALA A 87 5.87 3.49 24.31
C ALA A 87 4.94 3.49 23.09
N ALA A 88 3.90 4.32 23.09
CA ALA A 88 3.02 4.46 21.94
C ALA A 88 3.78 5.00 20.71
N LYS A 89 4.57 6.07 20.85
CA LYS A 89 5.39 6.61 19.75
C LYS A 89 6.27 5.55 19.10
N THR A 90 6.97 4.76 19.93
CA THR A 90 7.90 3.74 19.44
C THR A 90 7.17 2.60 18.74
N ASP A 91 6.04 2.13 19.28
CA ASP A 91 5.19 1.12 18.63
C ASP A 91 4.58 1.61 17.31
N ILE A 92 4.11 2.87 17.28
CA ILE A 92 3.61 3.50 16.04
C ILE A 92 4.72 3.55 14.98
N MET A 93 5.92 3.99 15.36
CA MET A 93 7.04 4.06 14.42
C MET A 93 7.36 2.68 13.84
N GLN A 94 7.43 1.64 14.69
CA GLN A 94 7.73 0.27 14.25
C GLN A 94 6.64 -0.31 13.35
N SER A 95 5.37 -0.13 13.71
CA SER A 95 4.22 -0.62 12.93
C SER A 95 4.12 0.06 11.55
N VAL A 96 4.34 1.38 11.48
CA VAL A 96 4.36 2.10 10.19
C VAL A 96 5.52 1.64 9.32
N GLN A 97 6.72 1.46 9.89
CA GLN A 97 7.87 0.95 9.15
C GLN A 97 7.63 -0.47 8.63
N PHE A 98 7.06 -1.35 9.44
CA PHE A 98 6.74 -2.71 9.03
C PHE A 98 5.69 -2.72 7.92
N GLN A 99 4.62 -1.95 8.07
CA GLN A 99 3.57 -1.85 7.06
C GLN A 99 4.12 -1.30 5.75
N ALA A 100 4.89 -0.21 5.78
CA ALA A 100 5.50 0.37 4.59
C ALA A 100 6.44 -0.63 3.89
N ARG A 101 7.29 -1.36 4.62
CA ARG A 101 8.18 -2.38 4.05
C ARG A 101 7.41 -3.53 3.40
N ARG A 102 6.34 -3.99 4.05
CA ARG A 102 5.49 -5.06 3.52
C ARG A 102 4.80 -4.61 2.24
N ASP A 103 4.19 -3.43 2.24
CA ASP A 103 3.42 -2.92 1.11
C ASP A 103 4.35 -2.66 -0.10
N ILE A 104 5.54 -2.07 0.12
CA ILE A 104 6.60 -1.95 -0.90
C ILE A 104 6.98 -3.31 -1.48
N SER A 105 7.17 -4.33 -0.62
CA SER A 105 7.58 -5.67 -1.07
C SER A 105 6.50 -6.31 -1.93
N VAL A 106 5.23 -6.18 -1.55
CA VAL A 106 4.08 -6.70 -2.31
C VAL A 106 3.96 -5.99 -3.65
N ASP A 107 4.02 -4.66 -3.67
CA ASP A 107 3.89 -3.86 -4.89
C ASP A 107 5.00 -4.17 -5.89
N ILE A 108 6.25 -4.33 -5.43
CA ILE A 108 7.38 -4.72 -6.29
C ILE A 108 7.15 -6.10 -6.91
N ILE A 109 6.69 -7.09 -6.14
CA ILE A 109 6.41 -8.43 -6.65
C ILE A 109 5.32 -8.38 -7.72
N ILE A 110 4.22 -7.66 -7.47
CA ILE A 110 3.12 -7.53 -8.44
C ILE A 110 3.60 -6.82 -9.71
N ILE A 111 4.41 -5.77 -9.58
CA ILE A 111 5.04 -5.08 -10.72
C ILE A 111 5.88 -6.05 -11.56
N LEU A 112 6.73 -6.86 -10.93
CA LEU A 112 7.55 -7.85 -11.64
C LEU A 112 6.68 -8.89 -12.38
N VAL A 113 5.63 -9.39 -11.73
CA VAL A 113 4.69 -10.33 -12.35
C VAL A 113 3.96 -9.68 -13.53
N ALA A 114 3.49 -8.44 -13.38
CA ALA A 114 2.82 -7.69 -14.44
C ALA A 114 3.75 -7.47 -15.64
N ILE A 115 5.01 -7.10 -15.40
CA ILE A 115 6.04 -6.98 -16.43
C ILE A 115 6.24 -8.32 -17.15
N LEU A 116 6.43 -9.43 -16.41
CA LEU A 116 6.63 -10.75 -17.00
C LEU A 116 5.45 -11.20 -17.86
N LEU A 117 4.22 -11.04 -17.35
CA LEU A 117 3.01 -11.38 -18.09
C LEU A 117 2.90 -10.53 -19.37
N PHE A 118 3.12 -9.21 -19.26
CA PHE A 118 3.10 -8.31 -20.40
C PHE A 118 4.12 -8.71 -21.46
N PHE A 119 5.40 -8.91 -21.08
CA PHE A 119 6.44 -9.29 -22.03
C PHE A 119 6.19 -10.65 -22.68
N THR A 120 5.72 -11.63 -21.91
CA THR A 120 5.43 -12.98 -22.42
C THR A 120 4.30 -12.95 -23.44
N HIS A 121 3.17 -12.30 -23.11
CA HIS A 121 2.01 -12.20 -23.99
C HIS A 121 2.29 -11.32 -25.20
N TRP A 122 3.01 -10.21 -25.02
CA TRP A 122 3.43 -9.33 -26.10
C TRP A 122 4.38 -10.04 -27.09
N ARG A 123 5.35 -10.81 -26.58
CA ARG A 123 6.27 -11.58 -27.43
C ARG A 123 5.54 -12.70 -28.16
N TRP A 124 4.59 -13.37 -27.49
CA TRP A 124 3.77 -14.40 -28.10
C TRP A 124 2.86 -13.84 -29.21
N MET A 125 2.18 -12.72 -28.95
CA MET A 125 1.38 -12.00 -29.96
C MET A 125 2.22 -11.59 -31.17
N ARG A 126 3.40 -11.00 -30.95
CA ARG A 126 4.29 -10.64 -32.06
C ARG A 126 4.73 -11.83 -32.92
N ARG A 127 4.87 -13.02 -32.31
CA ARG A 127 5.17 -14.25 -33.06
C ARG A 127 3.98 -14.72 -33.89
N LEU A 128 2.78 -14.69 -33.31
CA LEU A 128 1.55 -15.11 -34.00
C LEU A 128 1.23 -14.22 -35.21
N ILE A 129 1.41 -12.90 -35.08
CA ILE A 129 1.20 -11.96 -36.21
C ILE A 129 2.19 -12.22 -37.35
N ARG A 130 3.46 -12.53 -37.03
CA ARG A 130 4.46 -12.89 -38.06
C ARG A 130 4.09 -14.19 -38.78
N ALA A 131 3.65 -15.20 -38.04
CA ALA A 131 3.26 -16.49 -38.59
C ALA A 131 1.98 -16.45 -39.44
N GLU A 132 1.15 -15.40 -39.34
CA GLU A 132 0.01 -15.18 -40.24
C GLU A 132 0.35 -14.36 -41.49
N ALA A 133 1.52 -13.71 -41.50
CA ALA A 133 1.97 -12.86 -42.61
C ALA A 133 2.85 -13.60 -43.64
N ASP A 134 3.38 -14.77 -43.27
CA ASP A 134 4.12 -15.72 -44.13
C ASP A 134 3.17 -16.79 -44.71
#